data_AF-A0A4S3LHH5-F1
#
_entry.id   AF-A0A4S3LHH5-F1
#
_cell.length_a   1.000
_cell.length_b   1.000
_cell.length_c   1.000
_cell.angle_alpha   90.00
_cell.angle_beta   90.00
_cell.angle_gamma   90.00
#
_symmetry.space_group_name_H-M   'P 1'
#
loop_
_entity.id
_entity.type
_entity.pdbx_description
1 polymer ?
#
loop_
_entity_poly.entity_id
_entity_poly.type
_entity_poly.pdbx_seq_one_letter_code
_entity_poly.pdbx_strand_id
1 'polypeptide(L)' 'MSTKEVAELFRRKPETIHNWNSRNRRTGQKLMKTFPDPVFRGFYLRDEIERFGKLQRND' A
#
# COMPACT_ATOMS: atom_id res chain seq x y z
N MET A 1 4.51 8.65 -5.44
CA MET A 1 3.71 9.03 -4.25
C MET A 1 4.40 8.53 -3.00
N SER A 2 4.66 9.39 -2.03
CA SER A 2 5.15 9.04 -0.70
C SER A 2 4.10 8.29 0.13
N THR A 3 4.52 7.55 1.16
CA THR A 3 3.61 6.90 2.12
C THR A 3 2.58 7.86 2.72
N LYS A 4 2.93 9.14 2.93
CA LYS A 4 1.99 10.16 3.46
C LYS A 4 0.87 10.45 2.47
N GLU A 5 1.21 10.73 1.21
CA GLU A 5 0.22 10.99 0.15
C GLU A 5 -0.69 9.79 -0.08
N VAL A 6 -0.13 8.57 -0.03
CA VAL A 6 -0.91 7.33 -0.12
C VAL A 6 -1.86 7.20 1.07
N ALA A 7 -1.41 7.47 2.28
CA ALA A 7 -2.24 7.43 3.48
C ALA A 7 -3.41 8.41 3.41
N GLU A 8 -3.17 9.63 2.91
CA GLU A 8 -4.21 10.64 2.67
C GLU A 8 -5.24 10.17 1.62
N LEU A 9 -4.75 9.61 0.50
CA LEU A 9 -5.61 9.09 -0.57
C LEU A 9 -6.59 8.02 -0.06
N PHE A 10 -6.11 7.12 0.80
CA PHE A 10 -6.93 6.05 1.38
C PHE A 10 -7.65 6.46 2.67
N ARG A 11 -7.49 7.70 3.15
CA ARG A 11 -7.98 8.17 4.46
C ARG A 11 -7.57 7.24 5.61
N ARG A 12 -6.32 6.77 5.59
CA ARG A 12 -5.72 5.90 6.62
C ARG A 12 -4.53 6.56 7.27
N LYS A 13 -4.04 5.95 8.36
CA LYS A 13 -2.77 6.36 8.99
C LYS A 13 -1.58 5.84 8.16
N PRO A 14 -0.44 6.55 8.12
CA PRO A 14 0.79 6.07 7.46
C PRO A 14 1.25 4.69 7.96
N GLU A 15 1.06 4.41 9.25
CA GLU A 15 1.34 3.10 9.86
C GLU A 15 0.52 1.97 9.23
N THR A 16 -0.73 2.23 8.87
CA THR A 16 -1.59 1.26 8.18
C THR A 16 -1.01 0.90 6.81
N ILE A 17 -0.53 1.90 6.07
CA ILE A 17 0.11 1.69 4.76
C ILE A 17 1.42 0.90 4.92
N HIS A 18 2.20 1.19 5.97
CA HIS A 18 3.41 0.42 6.27
C HIS A 18 3.08 -1.04 6.61
N ASN A 19 2.05 -1.26 7.42
CA ASN A 19 1.60 -2.60 7.80
C ASN A 19 1.11 -3.40 6.58
N TRP A 20 0.45 -2.79 5.60
CA TRP A 20 0.04 -3.47 4.37
C TRP A 20 1.23 -4.10 3.62
N ASN A 21 2.39 -3.44 3.65
CA ASN A 21 3.63 -3.97 3.09
C ASN A 21 4.46 -4.83 4.04
N SER A 22 4.09 -4.88 5.33
CA SER A 22 4.76 -5.79 6.27
C SER A 22 4.51 -7.24 5.88
N ARG A 23 5.56 -8.07 6.03
CA ARG A 23 5.53 -9.49 5.70
C ARG A 23 5.37 -10.32 6.98
N ASN A 24 4.47 -11.29 6.93
CA ASN A 24 4.35 -12.29 7.98
C ASN A 24 5.64 -13.11 8.05
N ARG A 25 6.24 -13.21 9.24
CA ARG A 25 7.54 -13.88 9.45
C ARG A 25 7.51 -15.39 9.12
N ARG A 26 6.34 -16.04 9.22
CA ARG A 26 6.18 -17.49 8.98
C ARG A 26 5.90 -17.82 7.52
N THR A 27 5.12 -16.99 6.82
CA THR A 27 4.71 -17.26 5.44
C THR A 27 5.44 -16.41 4.40
N GLY A 28 6.14 -15.35 4.83
CA GLY A 28 6.78 -14.36 3.96
C GLY A 28 5.81 -13.47 3.18
N GLN A 29 4.49 -13.69 3.34
CA GLN A 29 3.47 -12.99 2.58
C GLN A 29 3.15 -11.63 3.20
N LYS A 30 2.88 -10.64 2.36
CA LYS A 30 2.36 -9.34 2.78
C LYS A 30 1.01 -9.49 3.48
N LEU A 31 0.74 -8.62 4.45
CA LEU A 31 -0.59 -8.51 5.04
C LEU A 31 -1.64 -8.14 3.97
N MET A 32 -1.32 -7.24 3.05
CA MET A 32 -2.17 -6.92 1.90
C MET A 32 -1.48 -7.35 0.60
N LYS A 33 -1.79 -8.57 0.13
CA LYS A 33 -1.10 -9.19 -1.03
C LYS A 33 -1.18 -8.39 -2.32
N THR A 34 -2.28 -7.68 -2.54
CA THR A 34 -2.51 -6.88 -3.75
C THR A 34 -1.99 -5.45 -3.61
N PHE A 35 -1.46 -5.06 -2.44
CA PHE A 35 -0.96 -3.71 -2.22
C PHE A 35 0.42 -3.52 -2.88
N PRO A 36 0.64 -2.41 -3.62
CA PRO A 36 1.90 -2.17 -4.32
C PRO A 36 3.13 -2.11 -3.41
N ASP A 37 4.26 -2.59 -3.91
CA ASP A 37 5.56 -2.37 -3.28
C ASP A 37 6.04 -0.94 -3.50
N PRO A 38 6.77 -0.35 -2.54
CA PRO A 38 7.46 0.91 -2.78
C PRO A 38 8.64 0.68 -3.73
N VAL A 39 8.75 1.50 -4.77
CA VAL A 39 9.86 1.48 -5.74
C VAL A 39 11.15 1.99 -5.12
N PHE A 40 11.06 2.97 -4.22
CA PHE A 40 12.22 3.54 -3.56
C PHE A 40 11.85 4.10 -2.20
N ARG A 41 12.51 3.65 -1.12
CA ARG A 41 12.42 4.21 0.25
C ARG A 41 11.05 4.80 0.65
N GLY A 42 9.95 4.04 0.49
CA GLY A 42 8.60 4.50 0.87
C GLY A 42 7.88 5.38 -0.16
N PHE A 43 8.36 5.39 -1.41
CA PHE A 43 7.69 5.98 -2.55
C PHE A 43 7.13 4.88 -3.47
N TYR A 44 5.90 5.08 -3.89
CA TYR A 44 5.09 4.18 -4.72
C TYR A 44 4.87 4.78 -6.10
N LEU A 45 4.68 3.92 -7.10
CA LEU A 45 4.17 4.37 -8.39
C LEU A 45 2.72 4.84 -8.22
N ARG A 46 2.43 6.01 -8.78
CA ARG A 46 1.10 6.60 -8.72
C ARG A 46 0.07 5.68 -9.39
N ASP A 47 0.37 5.18 -10.58
CA ASP A 47 -0.56 4.35 -11.35
C ASP A 47 -0.92 3.05 -10.63
N GLU A 48 0.03 2.42 -9.93
CA GLU A 48 -0.22 1.19 -9.16
C GLU A 48 -1.12 1.45 -7.95
N ILE A 49 -0.89 2.55 -7.24
CA ILE A 49 -1.70 2.96 -6.10
C ILE A 49 -3.12 3.34 -6.53
N GLU A 50 -3.27 4.11 -7.61
CA GLU A 50 -4.58 4.46 -8.15
C GLU A 50 -5.33 3.23 -8.66
N ARG A 51 -4.64 2.27 -9.30
CA ARG A 51 -5.23 1.00 -9.72
C ARG A 51 -5.69 0.17 -8.52
N PHE A 52 -4.89 0.08 -7.46
CA PHE A 52 -5.29 -0.57 -6.22
C PHE A 52 -6.52 0.09 -5.59
N GLY A 53 -6.57 1.43 -5.55
CA GLY A 53 -7.71 2.15 -5.00
C GLY A 53 -8.99 2.02 -5.83
N LYS A 54 -8.89 1.88 -7.15
CA LYS A 54 -10.03 1.53 -8.01
C LYS A 54 -10.52 0.11 -7.75
N LEU A 55 -9.61 -0.85 -7.53
CA LEU A 55 -9.96 -2.22 -7.17
C LEU A 55 -10.71 -2.29 -5.83
N GLN A 56 -10.33 -1.47 -4.84
CA GLN A 56 -11.05 -1.39 -3.56
C GLN A 56 -12.44 -0.72 -3.61
N ARG A 57 -12.77 0.03 -4.67
CA ARG A 57 -14.09 0.67 -4.80
C ARG A 57 -15.14 -0.23 -5.44
N ASN A 58 -14.73 -1.35 -6.02
CA ASN A 58 -15.60 -2.29 -6.73
C ASN A 58 -15.95 -3.54 -5.91
N ASP A 59 -15.66 -3.54 -4.61
CA ASP A 59 -16.02 -4.56 -3.61
C ASP A 59 -16.90 -3.91 -2.53
#